data_AF-A0AAE8QJA6-F1
#
_entry.id   AF-A0AAE8QJA6-F1
#
_cell.length_a   1.000
_cell.length_b   1.000
_cell.length_c   1.000
_cell.angle_alpha   90.00
_cell.angle_beta   90.00
_cell.angle_gamma   90.00
#
_symmetry.space_group_name_H-M   'P 1'
#
loop_
_entity.id
_entity.type
_entity.pdbx_description
1 polymer ?
#
loop_
_entity_poly.entity_id
_entity_poly.type
_entity_poly.pdbx_seq_one_letter_code
_entity_poly.pdbx_strand_id
1 'polypeptide(L)'
;MFLTTDIYKGLTELPTSETVYNTQLEIPEEVLWTGAQVVGKLYRLTENDYPIVVGTEVFETDEDVKNKQHFINLQGHYKSETILGSDGNILRIVFTYQP
;
A
#
# COMPACT_ATOMS: atom_id res chain seq x y z
N MET A 1 21.11 -36.95 -50.05
CA MET A 1 21.69 -37.29 -48.74
C MET A 1 21.87 -35.97 -48.00
N PHE A 2 20.85 -35.56 -47.25
CA PHE A 2 20.80 -34.26 -46.53
C PHE A 2 20.66 -34.59 -45.05
N LEU A 3 21.75 -34.63 -44.27
CA LEU A 3 21.68 -34.84 -42.82
C LEU A 3 23.04 -34.48 -42.18
N THR A 4 23.45 -33.21 -42.26
CA THR A 4 24.54 -32.68 -41.40
C THR A 4 24.43 -31.16 -41.18
N THR A 5 23.81 -30.42 -42.09
CA THR A 5 23.74 -28.94 -41.99
C THR A 5 22.68 -28.44 -41.01
N ASP A 6 21.58 -29.18 -40.80
CA ASP A 6 20.44 -28.70 -40.00
C ASP A 6 20.67 -28.77 -38.47
N ILE A 7 21.57 -29.64 -38.01
CA ILE A 7 21.86 -29.79 -36.57
C ILE A 7 22.67 -28.59 -36.04
N TYR A 8 23.52 -28.00 -36.89
CA TYR A 8 24.40 -26.89 -36.49
C TYR A 8 23.64 -25.55 -36.33
N LYS A 9 22.52 -25.38 -37.04
CA LYS A 9 21.65 -24.21 -36.89
C LYS A 9 20.83 -24.26 -35.60
N GLY A 10 20.31 -25.43 -35.25
CA GLY A 10 19.50 -25.59 -34.02
C GLY A 10 20.26 -25.36 -32.72
N LEU A 11 21.58 -25.56 -32.71
CA LEU A 11 22.43 -25.32 -31.53
C LEU A 11 22.94 -23.88 -31.42
N THR A 12 22.97 -23.12 -32.52
CA THR A 12 23.37 -21.70 -32.52
C THR A 12 22.20 -20.75 -32.27
N GLU A 13 20.96 -21.24 -32.36
CA GLU A 13 19.73 -20.51 -32.00
C GLU A 13 19.26 -20.78 -30.56
N LEU A 14 19.99 -21.58 -29.79
CA LEU A 14 19.79 -21.62 -28.35
C LEU A 14 20.45 -20.38 -27.75
N PRO A 15 19.69 -19.44 -27.13
CA PRO A 15 20.28 -18.30 -26.46
C PRO A 15 21.19 -18.83 -25.34
N THR A 16 22.49 -18.76 -25.59
CA THR A 16 23.53 -19.07 -24.61
C THR A 16 23.48 -17.97 -23.56
N SER A 17 22.87 -18.29 -22.42
CA SER A 17 23.24 -17.81 -21.08
C SER A 17 23.69 -16.34 -20.95
N GLU A 18 22.94 -15.35 -21.43
CA GLU A 18 23.27 -13.95 -21.13
C GLU A 18 22.13 -12.98 -21.42
N THR A 19 21.09 -12.99 -20.58
CA THR A 19 20.42 -11.79 -20.03
C THR A 19 19.25 -12.26 -19.18
N VAL A 20 19.57 -12.82 -18.00
CA VAL A 20 18.62 -12.69 -16.90
C VAL A 20 18.57 -11.19 -16.63
N TYR A 21 17.52 -10.52 -17.11
CA TYR A 21 17.19 -9.19 -16.65
C TYR A 21 16.94 -9.32 -15.15
N ASN A 22 17.98 -9.07 -14.34
CA ASN A 22 17.80 -8.70 -12.96
C ASN A 22 17.16 -7.32 -12.98
N THR A 23 15.87 -7.27 -13.31
CA THR A 23 15.04 -6.17 -12.88
C THR A 23 15.11 -6.23 -11.37
N GLN A 24 15.92 -5.34 -10.80
CA GLN A 24 15.91 -5.11 -9.37
C GLN A 24 14.46 -4.77 -9.04
N LEU A 25 13.79 -5.68 -8.32
CA LEU A 25 12.45 -5.43 -7.80
C LEU A 25 12.60 -4.23 -6.86
N GLU A 26 12.28 -3.04 -7.36
CA GLU A 26 12.07 -1.88 -6.51
C GLU A 26 10.91 -2.26 -5.59
N ILE A 27 11.19 -2.31 -4.29
CA ILE A 27 10.14 -2.46 -3.30
C ILE A 27 9.24 -1.25 -3.49
N PRO A 28 7.93 -1.43 -3.76
CA PRO A 28 7.03 -0.30 -3.92
C PRO A 28 7.15 0.61 -2.71
N GLU A 29 7.38 1.91 -2.93
CA GLU A 29 7.40 2.88 -1.84
C GLU A 29 6.07 2.81 -1.10
N GLU A 30 6.12 2.83 0.24
CA GLU A 30 4.90 2.80 1.04
C GLU A 30 4.05 4.03 0.70
N VAL A 31 2.80 3.80 0.30
CA VAL A 31 1.87 4.88 -0.06
C VAL A 31 1.50 5.64 1.21
N LEU A 32 2.05 6.85 1.34
CA LEU A 32 1.73 7.73 2.45
C LEU A 32 0.48 8.56 2.16
N TRP A 33 -0.34 8.72 3.19
CA TRP A 33 -1.52 9.56 3.17
C TRP A 33 -1.16 10.96 3.62
N THR A 34 -1.60 11.99 2.91
CA THR A 34 -1.49 13.37 3.41
C THR A 34 -2.50 13.59 4.54
N GLY A 35 -2.22 14.52 5.45
CA GLY A 35 -3.16 14.86 6.52
C GLY A 35 -4.55 15.26 6.00
N ALA A 36 -4.61 15.96 4.86
CA ALA A 36 -5.87 16.26 4.18
C ALA A 36 -6.64 15.01 3.72
N GLN A 37 -5.94 13.99 3.21
CA GLN A 37 -6.55 12.72 2.84
C GLN A 37 -7.03 11.94 4.06
N VAL A 38 -6.29 11.98 5.18
CA VAL A 38 -6.71 11.39 6.46
C VAL A 38 -8.01 12.04 6.94
N VAL A 39 -8.08 13.38 6.97
CA VAL A 39 -9.30 14.11 7.33
C VAL A 39 -10.46 13.75 6.39
N GLY A 40 -10.21 13.70 5.08
CA GLY A 40 -11.22 13.27 4.11
C GLY A 40 -11.74 11.85 4.35
N LYS A 41 -10.87 10.93 4.79
CA LYS A 41 -11.26 9.56 5.16
C LYS A 41 -12.11 9.54 6.44
N LEU A 42 -11.83 10.41 7.41
CA LEU A 42 -12.63 10.54 8.64
C LEU A 42 -14.08 10.97 8.35
N TYR A 43 -14.31 11.86 7.38
CA TYR A 43 -15.68 12.23 6.98
C TYR A 43 -16.49 11.08 6.35
N ARG A 44 -15.84 9.95 6.01
CA ARG A 44 -16.47 8.72 5.52
C ARG A 44 -16.59 7.63 6.59
N LEU A 45 -16.41 7.98 7.87
CA LEU A 45 -16.60 7.06 9.01
C LEU A 45 -18.01 6.46 9.02
N THR A 46 -19.01 7.27 8.68
CA THR A 46 -20.43 6.87 8.58
C THR A 46 -20.70 5.78 7.54
N GLU A 47 -19.80 5.57 6.57
CA GLU A 47 -19.96 4.54 5.54
C GLU A 47 -19.40 3.18 5.98
N ASN A 48 -18.57 3.15 7.01
CA ASN A 48 -17.63 2.06 7.25
C ASN A 48 -17.76 1.38 8.63
N ASP A 49 -18.49 1.97 9.58
CA ASP A 49 -18.82 1.39 10.91
C ASP A 49 -17.62 0.86 11.74
N TYR A 50 -16.37 1.18 11.36
CA TYR A 50 -15.16 0.85 12.12
C TYR A 50 -14.44 2.12 12.60
N PRO A 51 -13.87 2.12 13.81
CA PRO A 51 -13.08 3.23 14.32
C PRO A 51 -11.81 3.49 13.51
N ILE A 52 -11.43 4.76 13.45
CA ILE A 52 -10.15 5.21 12.89
C ILE A 52 -9.32 5.84 14.00
N VAL A 53 -8.06 5.45 14.09
CA VAL A 53 -7.08 5.99 15.05
C VAL A 53 -6.07 6.84 14.29
N VAL A 54 -5.82 8.06 14.74
CA VAL A 54 -4.78 8.94 14.18
C VAL A 54 -3.88 9.40 15.33
N GLY A 55 -2.67 8.85 15.42
CA GLY A 55 -1.80 9.06 16.58
C GLY A 55 -2.45 8.55 17.88
N THR A 56 -2.72 9.47 18.82
CA THR A 56 -3.40 9.18 20.10
C THR A 56 -4.92 9.32 20.02
N GLU A 57 -5.45 9.91 18.95
CA GLU A 57 -6.87 10.22 18.84
C GLU A 57 -7.64 9.07 18.21
N VAL A 58 -8.79 8.75 18.80
CA VAL A 58 -9.74 7.77 18.26
C VAL A 58 -10.98 8.50 17.77
N PHE A 59 -11.39 8.15 16.55
CA PHE A 59 -12.55 8.67 15.86
C PHE A 59 -13.54 7.54 15.61
N GLU A 60 -14.67 7.60 16.30
CA GLU A 60 -15.79 6.63 16.17
C GLU A 60 -17.03 7.29 15.58
N THR A 61 -17.18 8.60 15.78
CA THR A 61 -18.38 9.35 15.44
C THR A 61 -18.08 10.61 14.64
N ASP A 62 -19.08 11.16 13.96
CA ASP A 62 -18.98 12.48 13.30
C ASP A 62 -18.66 13.61 14.28
N GLU A 63 -19.08 13.48 15.53
CA GLU A 63 -18.77 14.43 16.59
C GLU A 63 -17.28 14.41 16.94
N ASP A 64 -16.66 13.22 16.99
CA ASP A 64 -15.21 13.10 17.14
C ASP A 64 -14.46 13.80 16.01
N VAL A 65 -14.92 13.65 14.76
CA VAL A 65 -14.29 14.32 13.61
C VAL A 65 -14.36 15.83 13.78
N LYS A 66 -15.53 16.37 14.11
CA LYS A 66 -15.72 17.82 14.33
C LYS A 66 -14.81 18.34 15.44
N ASN A 67 -14.73 17.61 16.55
CA ASN A 67 -14.05 18.06 17.76
C ASN A 67 -12.53 17.82 17.73
N LYS A 68 -12.04 16.79 17.04
CA LYS A 68 -10.64 16.32 17.12
C LYS A 68 -9.85 16.46 15.81
N GLN A 69 -10.48 16.74 14.67
CA GLN A 69 -9.75 16.84 13.37
C GLN A 69 -8.59 17.85 13.39
N HIS A 70 -8.67 18.88 14.25
CA HIS A 70 -7.64 19.90 14.37
C HIS A 70 -6.32 19.40 14.97
N PHE A 71 -6.30 18.20 15.57
CA PHE A 71 -5.07 17.54 16.03
C PHE A 71 -4.28 16.90 14.89
N ILE A 72 -4.85 16.80 13.69
CA ILE A 72 -4.20 16.18 12.53
C ILE A 72 -3.39 17.25 11.79
N ASN A 73 -2.08 17.03 11.69
CA ASN A 73 -1.22 17.87 10.87
C ASN A 73 -1.56 17.66 9.38
N LEU A 74 -2.17 18.67 8.76
CA LEU A 74 -2.60 18.64 7.35
C LEU A 74 -1.44 18.55 6.35
N GLN A 75 -0.27 19.07 6.71
CA GLN A 75 0.95 19.03 5.89
C GLN A 75 1.77 17.76 6.16
N GLY A 76 1.33 16.94 7.10
CA GLY A 76 1.96 15.70 7.48
C GLY A 76 1.69 14.55 6.51
N HIS A 77 2.56 13.56 6.57
CA HIS A 77 2.37 12.27 5.91
C HIS A 77 2.08 11.21 6.97
N TYR A 78 1.20 10.25 6.63
CA TYR A 78 0.75 9.21 7.54
C TYR A 78 0.82 7.86 6.85
N LYS A 79 1.40 6.89 7.56
CA LYS A 79 1.30 5.49 7.19
C LYS A 79 -0.04 4.95 7.68
N SER A 80 -0.75 4.23 6.81
CA SER A 80 -2.02 3.58 7.14
C SER A 80 -1.81 2.09 7.40
N GLU A 81 -2.44 1.58 8.44
CA GLU A 81 -2.49 0.16 8.77
C GLU A 81 -3.93 -0.25 9.07
N THR A 82 -4.39 -1.34 8.47
CA THR A 82 -5.72 -1.90 8.75
C THR A 82 -5.58 -3.08 9.69
N ILE A 83 -6.19 -2.99 10.86
CA ILE A 83 -6.20 -4.06 11.85
C ILE A 83 -7.46 -4.89 11.63
N LEU A 84 -7.26 -6.18 11.37
CA LEU A 84 -8.33 -7.14 11.13
C LEU A 84 -8.60 -7.99 12.38
N GLY A 85 -9.85 -8.40 12.55
CA GLY A 85 -10.27 -9.37 13.56
C GLY A 85 -9.94 -10.79 13.14
N SER A 86 -10.14 -11.74 14.07
CA SER A 86 -9.94 -13.17 13.81
C SER A 86 -10.90 -13.74 12.77
N ASP A 87 -12.00 -13.03 12.49
CA ASP A 87 -13.00 -13.32 11.47
C ASP A 87 -12.69 -12.67 10.11
N GLY A 88 -11.62 -11.89 10.02
CA GLY A 88 -11.22 -11.16 8.81
C GLY A 88 -11.96 -9.82 8.62
N ASN A 89 -12.86 -9.43 9.51
CA ASN A 89 -13.51 -8.12 9.46
C ASN A 89 -12.56 -7.01 9.92
N ILE A 90 -12.76 -5.80 9.41
CA ILE A 90 -11.96 -4.64 9.82
C ILE A 90 -12.37 -4.27 11.25
N LEU A 91 -11.41 -4.28 12.17
CA LEU A 91 -11.61 -3.80 13.54
C LEU A 91 -11.35 -2.31 13.64
N ARG A 92 -10.27 -1.82 13.02
CA ARG A 92 -9.90 -0.40 12.99
C ARG A 92 -8.86 -0.11 11.91
N ILE A 93 -8.78 1.16 11.53
CA ILE A 93 -7.65 1.68 10.74
C ILE A 93 -6.79 2.57 11.63
N VAL A 94 -5.48 2.47 11.51
CA VAL A 94 -4.50 3.27 12.27
C VAL A 94 -3.67 4.10 11.31
N PHE A 95 -3.62 5.41 11.53
CA PHE A 95 -2.75 6.35 10.83
C PHE A 95 -1.62 6.81 11.75
N THR A 96 -0.37 6.52 11.36
CA THR A 96 0.83 6.88 12.11
C THR A 96 1.62 7.95 11.38
N TYR A 97 1.83 9.09 12.03
CA TYR A 97 2.59 10.22 11.47
C TYR A 97 4.01 9.80 11.09
N GLN A 98 4.45 10.20 9.90
CA GLN A 98 5.80 10.04 9.39
C GLN A 98 6.46 11.44 9.34
N PRO A 99 7.53 11.67 10.11
CA PRO A 99 8.24 12.95 10.16
C PRO A 99 9.04 13.25 8.89
#